data_AF-A0A381VRZ6-F1
#
_entry.id   AF-A0A381VRZ6-F1
#
_cell.length_a   1.000
_cell.length_b   1.000
_cell.length_c   1.000
_cell.angle_alpha   90.00
_cell.angle_beta   90.00
_cell.angle_gamma   90.00
#
_symmetry.space_group_name_H-M   'P 1'
#
loop_
_entity.id
_entity.type
_entity.pdbx_description
1 polymer ?
#
loop_
_entity_poly.entity_id
_entity_poly.type
_entity_poly.pdbx_seq_one_letter_code
_entity_poly.pdbx_strand_id
1 'polypeptide(L)'
;MKITKAVFINCILFSFISGQNLCPPAYLNTLFYNEQVNLYWDTPDTANYGEIFFDECFEVCSTASSAMDILWADDNNSGGWFRDSAGDSIDCASGMFPCSDGGSDHFSAFAHFTDSATVTADSRLVTPTIDLTSYTTAHIEFVEAYEWSIDASDSNMVEVSIDGGQTWEVVYSSFPWEVGDDVWFMAGDISEYAGNGIIVA
;
A
#
# COMPACT_ATOMS: atom_id res chain seq x y z
N MET A 1 -47.75 -60.56 -33.30
CA MET A 1 -46.50 -60.24 -32.59
C MET A 1 -46.16 -58.79 -32.92
N LYS A 2 -46.36 -57.86 -31.98
CA LYS A 2 -46.17 -56.42 -32.19
C LYS A 2 -44.71 -56.05 -31.88
N ILE A 3 -44.02 -55.43 -32.84
CA ILE A 3 -42.65 -54.94 -32.67
C ILE A 3 -42.74 -53.55 -32.03
N THR A 4 -42.35 -53.46 -30.76
CA THR A 4 -42.27 -52.19 -30.02
C THR A 4 -41.01 -51.43 -30.49
N LYS A 5 -41.19 -50.26 -31.09
CA LYS A 5 -40.07 -49.38 -31.46
C LYS A 5 -39.57 -48.67 -30.19
N ALA A 6 -38.34 -48.95 -29.77
CA ALA A 6 -37.66 -48.22 -28.71
C ALA A 6 -37.24 -46.83 -29.24
N VAL A 7 -37.62 -45.79 -28.52
CA VAL A 7 -37.21 -44.40 -28.77
C VAL A 7 -36.05 -44.10 -27.82
N PHE A 8 -34.87 -43.83 -28.38
CA PHE A 8 -33.72 -43.34 -27.61
C PHE A 8 -33.80 -41.81 -27.54
N ILE A 9 -34.02 -41.28 -26.33
CA ILE A 9 -33.95 -39.84 -26.04
C ILE A 9 -32.52 -39.55 -25.59
N ASN A 10 -31.79 -38.78 -26.40
CA ASN A 10 -30.45 -38.33 -26.08
C ASN A 10 -30.55 -37.06 -25.22
N CYS A 11 -30.37 -37.20 -23.91
CA CYS A 11 -30.28 -36.05 -22.99
C CYS A 11 -28.90 -35.40 -23.13
N ILE A 12 -28.84 -34.26 -23.82
CA ILE A 12 -27.65 -33.40 -23.83
C ILE A 12 -27.64 -32.63 -22.50
N LEU A 13 -26.72 -32.99 -21.61
CA LEU A 13 -26.44 -32.23 -20.40
C LEU A 13 -25.66 -30.96 -20.79
N PHE A 14 -26.29 -29.80 -20.70
CA PHE A 14 -25.61 -28.51 -20.80
C PHE A 14 -24.89 -28.25 -19.47
N SER A 15 -23.56 -28.38 -19.46
CA SER A 15 -22.73 -27.83 -18.40
C SER A 15 -22.74 -26.31 -18.53
N PHE A 16 -23.40 -25.62 -17.61
CA PHE A 16 -23.21 -24.18 -17.44
C PHE A 16 -21.81 -23.97 -16.88
N ILE A 17 -20.87 -23.60 -17.76
CA ILE A 17 -19.57 -23.09 -17.35
C ILE A 17 -19.81 -21.62 -17.00
N SER A 18 -19.95 -21.33 -15.71
CA SER A 18 -19.89 -19.96 -15.22
C SER A 18 -18.45 -19.49 -15.39
N GLY A 19 -18.18 -18.66 -16.40
CA GLY A 19 -16.95 -17.90 -16.46
C GLY A 19 -16.95 -16.93 -15.28
N GLN A 20 -15.86 -16.93 -14.50
CA GLN A 20 -15.58 -15.81 -13.60
C GLN A 20 -15.60 -14.54 -14.47
N ASN A 21 -16.41 -13.54 -14.11
CA ASN A 21 -16.22 -12.21 -14.68
C ASN A 21 -14.86 -11.73 -14.20
N LEU A 22 -13.81 -12.00 -14.97
CA LEU A 22 -12.53 -11.36 -14.79
C LEU A 22 -12.78 -9.89 -15.15
N CYS A 23 -12.97 -9.07 -14.12
CA CYS A 23 -12.89 -7.63 -14.31
C CYS A 23 -11.53 -7.33 -14.95
N PRO A 24 -11.46 -6.42 -15.93
CA PRO A 24 -10.18 -5.97 -16.43
C PRO A 24 -9.35 -5.49 -15.23
N PRO A 25 -8.02 -5.74 -15.21
CA PRO A 25 -7.14 -5.16 -14.21
C PRO A 25 -7.43 -3.66 -14.09
N ALA A 26 -7.54 -3.16 -12.86
CA ALA A 26 -7.84 -1.76 -12.62
C ALA A 26 -6.83 -0.88 -13.37
N TYR A 27 -7.32 0.23 -13.93
CA TYR A 27 -6.51 1.24 -14.62
C TYR A 27 -5.77 0.77 -15.89
N LEU A 28 -6.08 -0.44 -16.38
CA LEU A 28 -5.59 -0.93 -17.67
C LEU A 28 -6.28 -0.19 -18.82
N ASN A 29 -5.54 0.72 -19.44
CA ASN A 29 -5.96 1.37 -20.68
C ASN A 29 -5.49 0.58 -21.91
N THR A 30 -6.27 0.73 -22.97
CA THR A 30 -6.01 0.06 -24.25
C THR A 30 -6.00 1.09 -25.38
N LEU A 31 -4.89 1.19 -26.09
CA LEU A 31 -4.80 1.94 -27.34
C LEU A 31 -4.78 0.98 -28.51
N PHE A 32 -5.76 1.17 -29.40
CA PHE A 32 -5.88 0.39 -30.62
C PHE A 32 -5.16 1.11 -31.76
N TYR A 33 -4.20 0.41 -32.36
CA TYR A 33 -3.53 0.80 -33.59
C TYR A 33 -3.82 -0.23 -34.68
N ASN A 34 -3.44 0.06 -35.92
CA ASN A 34 -3.48 -0.96 -36.95
C ASN A 34 -2.48 -2.06 -36.60
N GLU A 35 -2.97 -3.30 -36.43
CA GLU A 35 -2.19 -4.51 -36.09
C GLU A 35 -1.53 -4.53 -34.70
N GLN A 36 -1.77 -3.53 -33.84
CA GLN A 36 -1.18 -3.45 -32.50
C GLN A 36 -2.22 -3.01 -31.47
N VAL A 37 -2.14 -3.61 -30.28
CA VAL A 37 -2.84 -3.16 -29.08
C VAL A 37 -1.77 -2.82 -28.05
N ASN A 38 -1.73 -1.56 -27.62
CA ASN A 38 -0.88 -1.16 -26.50
C ASN A 38 -1.71 -1.18 -25.23
N LEU A 39 -1.16 -1.85 -24.24
CA LEU A 39 -1.66 -1.87 -22.88
C LEU A 39 -0.77 -0.95 -22.06
N TYR A 40 -1.37 0.00 -21.36
CA TYR A 40 -0.65 0.83 -20.40
C TYR A 40 -1.56 1.05 -19.20
N TRP A 41 -0.96 1.09 -18.03
CA TRP A 41 -1.64 1.52 -16.83
C TRP A 41 -1.43 3.02 -16.73
N ASP A 42 -2.50 3.77 -16.53
CA ASP A 42 -2.31 5.13 -16.02
C ASP A 42 -1.61 4.97 -14.66
N THR A 43 -0.57 5.78 -14.42
CA THR A 43 -0.04 5.94 -13.05
C THR A 43 -1.24 6.22 -12.15
N PRO A 44 -1.37 5.57 -10.98
CA PRO A 44 -2.44 5.86 -10.05
C PRO A 44 -2.23 7.28 -9.55
N ASP A 45 -2.69 8.25 -10.32
CA ASP A 45 -2.95 9.60 -9.88
C ASP A 45 -4.28 9.49 -9.15
N THR A 46 -4.24 9.03 -7.89
CA THR A 46 -5.35 9.05 -6.93
C THR A 46 -6.70 8.49 -7.45
N ALA A 47 -6.68 7.50 -8.34
CA ALA A 47 -7.80 7.19 -9.22
C ALA A 47 -9.04 6.59 -8.51
N ASN A 48 -9.89 7.47 -7.96
CA ASN A 48 -11.33 7.30 -7.71
C ASN A 48 -11.79 6.26 -6.66
N TYR A 49 -11.06 6.09 -5.55
CA TYR A 49 -11.68 5.54 -4.33
C TYR A 49 -12.67 6.51 -3.66
N GLY A 50 -12.79 7.72 -4.20
CA GLY A 50 -13.73 8.74 -3.76
C GLY A 50 -12.98 9.98 -3.28
N GLU A 51 -13.33 10.43 -2.09
CA GLU A 51 -12.72 11.58 -1.43
C GLU A 51 -11.36 11.21 -0.83
N ILE A 52 -10.36 12.07 -1.01
CA ILE A 52 -9.04 11.94 -0.38
C ILE A 52 -9.12 12.62 0.99
N PHE A 53 -8.86 11.85 2.05
CA PHE A 53 -8.89 12.37 3.42
C PHE A 53 -7.54 12.82 3.93
N PHE A 54 -6.48 12.13 3.49
CA PHE A 54 -5.12 12.37 3.87
C PHE A 54 -4.22 11.97 2.69
N ASP A 55 -3.29 12.85 2.35
CA ASP A 55 -2.31 12.66 1.30
C ASP A 55 -1.05 13.41 1.73
N GLU A 56 0.05 12.68 1.91
CA GLU A 56 1.34 13.23 2.31
C GLU A 56 2.41 12.84 1.30
N CYS A 57 3.00 13.87 0.71
CA CYS A 57 3.88 13.80 -0.45
C CYS A 57 5.27 14.37 -0.18
N PHE A 58 5.50 14.82 1.05
CA PHE A 58 6.73 15.41 1.56
C PHE A 58 7.33 16.46 0.62
N GLU A 59 6.52 17.37 0.06
CA GLU A 59 6.97 18.34 -0.96
C GLU A 59 8.18 19.19 -0.51
N VAL A 60 8.35 19.38 0.80
CA VAL A 60 9.45 20.14 1.39
C VAL A 60 10.19 19.29 2.43
N CYS A 61 11.40 18.86 2.09
CA CYS A 61 12.26 18.03 2.95
C CYS A 61 12.44 18.56 4.36
N SER A 62 12.67 19.88 4.51
CA SER A 62 12.94 20.50 5.81
C SER A 62 11.75 20.49 6.78
N THR A 63 10.56 20.13 6.31
CA THR A 63 9.36 20.00 7.14
C THR A 63 8.84 18.56 7.21
N ALA A 64 9.48 17.61 6.52
CA ALA A 64 9.03 16.24 6.40
C ALA A 64 8.92 15.52 7.75
N SER A 65 9.92 15.69 8.62
CA SER A 65 9.95 15.12 9.97
C SER A 65 8.88 15.67 10.93
N SER A 66 8.15 16.70 10.53
CA SER A 66 7.06 17.33 11.29
C SER A 66 5.68 17.19 10.64
N ALA A 67 5.61 16.54 9.48
CA ALA A 67 4.36 16.34 8.75
C ALA A 67 3.42 15.35 9.47
N MET A 68 4.01 14.39 10.16
CA MET A 68 3.33 13.30 10.87
C MET A 68 3.98 13.10 12.25
N ASP A 69 3.25 12.47 13.17
CA ASP A 69 3.76 12.19 14.52
C ASP A 69 4.64 10.93 14.50
N ILE A 70 5.68 10.88 15.34
CA ILE A 70 6.52 9.68 15.49
C ILE A 70 6.28 9.07 16.86
N LEU A 71 5.82 7.82 16.90
CA LEU A 71 5.64 7.06 18.14
C LEU A 71 6.72 5.99 18.25
N TRP A 72 7.37 5.91 19.41
CA TRP A 72 8.41 4.94 19.70
C TRP A 72 7.87 3.85 20.63
N ALA A 73 7.81 2.61 20.15
CA ALA A 73 7.59 1.44 21.00
C ALA A 73 8.92 0.96 21.59
N ASP A 74 10.00 1.07 20.83
CA ASP A 74 11.38 0.88 21.30
C ASP A 74 12.30 1.88 20.58
N ASP A 75 13.03 2.70 21.33
CA ASP A 75 13.87 3.77 20.76
C ASP A 75 15.32 3.31 20.63
N ASN A 76 15.90 2.74 21.69
CA ASN A 76 17.33 2.40 21.89
C ASN A 76 18.36 3.36 21.27
N ASN A 77 17.92 4.57 20.94
CA ASN A 77 18.68 5.63 20.35
C ASN A 77 19.37 5.31 19.00
N SER A 78 18.79 4.44 18.16
CA SER A 78 19.39 4.02 16.87
C SER A 78 18.31 3.78 15.81
N GLY A 79 18.48 4.37 14.61
CA GLY A 79 17.55 4.16 13.50
C GLY A 79 16.14 4.69 13.74
N GLY A 80 15.20 4.21 12.92
CA GLY A 80 13.79 4.62 12.92
C GLY A 80 13.51 5.84 12.04
N TRP A 81 12.26 6.31 12.05
CA TRP A 81 11.81 7.42 11.20
C TRP A 81 12.58 8.71 11.51
N PHE A 82 13.11 9.34 10.47
CA PHE A 82 13.81 10.62 10.52
C PHE A 82 15.05 10.64 11.44
N ARG A 83 15.66 9.46 11.64
CA ARG A 83 16.94 9.30 12.35
C ARG A 83 17.87 8.35 11.62
N ASP A 84 19.16 8.62 11.71
CA ASP A 84 20.18 7.70 11.23
C ASP A 84 20.46 6.56 12.23
N SER A 85 21.32 5.62 11.85
CA SER A 85 21.70 4.51 12.72
C SER A 85 22.43 4.94 14.00
N ALA A 86 23.08 6.11 14.04
CA ALA A 86 23.67 6.67 15.26
C ALA A 86 22.63 7.38 16.16
N GLY A 87 21.40 7.50 15.68
CA GLY A 87 20.28 8.14 16.36
C GLY A 87 20.23 9.64 16.17
N ASP A 88 21.06 10.22 15.29
CA ASP A 88 21.04 11.64 14.94
C ASP A 88 19.86 11.93 14.00
N SER A 89 19.25 13.11 14.15
CA SER A 89 18.11 13.51 13.32
C SER A 89 18.54 13.74 11.87
N ILE A 90 17.70 13.26 10.94
CA ILE A 90 17.84 13.45 9.49
C ILE A 90 16.53 13.96 8.89
N ASP A 91 16.60 14.66 7.76
CA ASP A 91 15.44 15.39 7.22
C ASP A 91 14.47 14.50 6.43
N CYS A 92 14.87 13.99 5.27
CA CYS A 92 14.02 13.19 4.38
C CYS A 92 14.92 12.38 3.42
N ALA A 93 14.35 11.41 2.72
CA ALA A 93 14.99 10.80 1.55
C ALA A 93 14.51 11.46 0.25
N SER A 94 15.11 11.06 -0.87
CA SER A 94 14.82 11.58 -2.21
C SER A 94 14.74 10.44 -3.22
N GLY A 95 14.10 10.69 -4.36
CA GLY A 95 14.07 9.74 -5.49
C GLY A 95 12.82 8.84 -5.52
N MET A 96 11.82 9.16 -4.70
CA MET A 96 10.48 8.56 -4.78
C MET A 96 9.62 9.27 -5.83
N PHE A 97 8.58 8.58 -6.30
CA PHE A 97 7.69 9.12 -7.33
C PHE A 97 6.85 10.30 -6.79
N PRO A 98 6.62 11.34 -7.62
CA PRO A 98 5.85 12.50 -7.22
C PRO A 98 4.35 12.22 -7.18
N CYS A 99 3.65 12.92 -6.31
CA CYS A 99 2.20 12.83 -6.21
C CYS A 99 1.43 13.51 -7.34
N SER A 100 1.98 14.52 -8.05
CA SER A 100 1.18 15.21 -9.07
C SER A 100 1.90 15.78 -10.30
N ASP A 101 3.23 15.87 -10.36
CA ASP A 101 3.89 16.62 -11.44
C ASP A 101 4.66 15.77 -12.47
N GLY A 102 4.75 14.45 -12.26
CA GLY A 102 5.48 13.55 -13.15
C GLY A 102 6.98 13.85 -13.25
N GLY A 103 7.52 14.64 -12.31
CA GLY A 103 8.95 14.82 -12.06
C GLY A 103 9.61 13.60 -11.42
N SER A 104 10.87 13.73 -10.99
CA SER A 104 11.65 12.64 -10.38
C SER A 104 12.39 13.10 -9.11
N ASP A 105 11.86 14.12 -8.44
CA ASP A 105 12.56 14.94 -7.46
C ASP A 105 11.76 15.17 -6.17
N HIS A 106 10.75 14.34 -5.88
CA HIS A 106 10.05 14.41 -4.60
C HIS A 106 10.84 13.73 -3.47
N PHE A 107 10.57 14.23 -2.27
CA PHE A 107 11.12 13.67 -1.05
C PHE A 107 10.20 12.58 -0.50
N SER A 108 10.72 11.81 0.46
CA SER A 108 9.93 10.83 1.19
C SER A 108 10.26 10.85 2.67
N ALA A 109 9.34 10.35 3.48
CA ALA A 109 9.72 9.83 4.78
C ALA A 109 10.80 8.75 4.60
N PHE A 110 11.68 8.67 5.60
CA PHE A 110 12.78 7.73 5.60
C PHE A 110 13.00 7.19 6.99
N ALA A 111 13.07 5.87 7.11
CA ALA A 111 13.45 5.17 8.32
C ALA A 111 14.78 4.46 8.09
N HIS A 112 15.75 4.70 8.97
CA HIS A 112 17.03 4.01 8.90
C HIS A 112 17.00 2.74 9.76
N PHE A 113 17.66 1.67 9.30
CA PHE A 113 17.90 0.50 10.13
C PHE A 113 18.83 0.83 11.31
N THR A 114 18.82 -0.01 12.35
CA THR A 114 19.70 0.18 13.52
C THR A 114 21.17 -0.04 13.17
N ASP A 115 22.09 0.46 14.01
CA ASP A 115 23.53 0.35 13.80
C ASP A 115 24.09 -1.08 13.95
N SER A 116 23.29 -1.99 14.53
CA SER A 116 23.73 -3.33 14.88
C SER A 116 22.55 -4.28 15.06
N ALA A 117 22.76 -5.55 14.70
CA ALA A 117 21.78 -6.63 14.89
C ALA A 117 21.39 -6.90 16.36
N THR A 118 22.08 -6.30 17.34
CA THR A 118 21.73 -6.42 18.77
C THR A 118 20.98 -5.22 19.31
N VAL A 119 20.73 -4.19 18.49
CA VAL A 119 19.98 -3.00 18.84
C VAL A 119 18.65 -3.05 18.11
N THR A 120 17.56 -2.90 18.86
CA THR A 120 16.20 -2.89 18.34
C THR A 120 15.67 -1.47 18.29
N ALA A 121 14.90 -1.14 17.25
CA ALA A 121 14.14 0.10 17.18
C ALA A 121 12.78 -0.22 16.54
N ASP A 122 11.72 0.32 17.13
CA ASP A 122 10.35 0.18 16.67
C ASP A 122 9.71 1.57 16.76
N SER A 123 9.56 2.19 15.60
CA SER A 123 8.99 3.52 15.43
C SER A 123 7.88 3.49 14.40
N ARG A 124 6.79 4.18 14.69
CA ARG A 124 5.64 4.38 13.80
C ARG A 124 5.61 5.82 13.31
N LEU A 125 5.32 6.03 12.02
CA LEU A 125 5.06 7.34 11.45
C LEU A 125 3.55 7.52 11.30
N VAL A 126 2.95 8.30 12.17
CA VAL A 126 1.51 8.26 12.44
C VAL A 126 0.79 9.45 11.81
N THR A 127 -0.26 9.16 11.05
CA THR A 127 -1.12 10.18 10.45
C THR A 127 -1.87 10.97 11.53
N PRO A 128 -2.30 12.21 11.25
CA PRO A 128 -3.41 12.81 11.96
C PRO A 128 -4.66 11.89 11.91
N THR A 129 -5.63 12.15 12.79
CA THR A 129 -6.89 11.41 12.76
C THR A 129 -7.65 11.63 11.46
N ILE A 130 -7.97 10.54 10.78
CA ILE A 130 -8.76 10.48 9.55
C ILE A 130 -10.20 10.13 9.95
N ASP A 131 -11.16 10.98 9.60
CA ASP A 131 -12.59 10.79 9.94
C ASP A 131 -13.32 9.99 8.85
N LEU A 132 -13.55 8.70 9.11
CA LEU A 132 -14.32 7.82 8.25
C LEU A 132 -15.75 7.58 8.76
N THR A 133 -16.24 8.33 9.76
CA THR A 133 -17.51 8.05 10.46
C THR A 133 -18.75 8.08 9.56
N SER A 134 -18.68 8.83 8.45
CA SER A 134 -19.78 8.95 7.49
C SER A 134 -19.62 8.07 6.25
N TYR A 135 -18.61 7.19 6.23
CA TYR A 135 -18.25 6.37 5.06
C TYR A 135 -18.48 4.89 5.33
N THR A 136 -18.70 4.12 4.27
CA THR A 136 -18.90 2.66 4.32
C THR A 136 -17.78 1.87 3.66
N THR A 137 -16.88 2.57 2.97
CA THR A 137 -15.73 2.01 2.28
C THR A 137 -14.56 2.97 2.38
N ALA A 138 -13.35 2.45 2.50
CA ALA A 138 -12.12 3.23 2.57
C ALA A 138 -10.96 2.42 2.00
N HIS A 139 -10.00 3.12 1.41
CA HIS A 139 -8.81 2.51 0.80
C HIS A 139 -7.58 3.30 1.20
N ILE A 140 -6.44 2.62 1.21
CA ILE A 140 -5.13 3.23 1.46
C ILE A 140 -4.22 2.94 0.28
N GLU A 141 -3.41 3.93 -0.08
CA GLU A 141 -2.38 3.82 -1.11
C GLU A 141 -1.08 4.37 -0.53
N PHE A 142 0.05 3.72 -0.84
CA PHE A 142 1.38 4.18 -0.46
C PHE A 142 2.43 3.58 -1.40
N VAL A 143 3.62 4.17 -1.38
CA VAL A 143 4.76 3.72 -2.17
C VAL A 143 5.88 3.35 -1.22
N GLU A 144 6.48 2.19 -1.42
CA GLU A 144 7.59 1.70 -0.60
C GLU A 144 8.79 1.31 -1.46
N ALA A 145 9.97 1.45 -0.86
CA ALA A 145 11.24 0.98 -1.40
C ALA A 145 12.21 0.78 -0.22
N TYR A 146 13.16 -0.14 -0.37
CA TYR A 146 14.18 -0.39 0.64
C TYR A 146 15.55 -0.27 0.03
N GLU A 147 16.44 0.45 0.70
CA GLU A 147 17.86 0.44 0.37
C GLU A 147 18.61 -0.34 1.45
N TRP A 148 19.65 -1.08 1.06
CA TRP A 148 20.41 -1.95 1.97
C TRP A 148 19.54 -2.98 2.71
N SER A 149 18.56 -3.56 2.02
CA SER A 149 17.64 -4.59 2.57
C SER A 149 18.32 -5.79 3.23
N ILE A 150 19.60 -6.03 2.96
CA ILE A 150 20.40 -7.07 3.63
C ILE A 150 20.66 -6.77 5.11
N ASP A 151 20.57 -5.51 5.52
CA ASP A 151 20.74 -5.06 6.90
C ASP A 151 19.42 -5.09 7.70
N ALA A 152 18.30 -5.35 7.02
CA ALA A 152 17.01 -5.49 7.67
C ALA A 152 16.93 -6.77 8.51
N SER A 153 16.31 -6.64 9.69
CA SER A 153 16.09 -7.75 10.62
C SER A 153 14.62 -8.09 10.85
N ASP A 154 13.69 -7.25 10.35
CA ASP A 154 12.24 -7.41 10.51
C ASP A 154 11.47 -6.85 9.31
N SER A 155 10.15 -7.10 9.27
CA SER A 155 9.22 -6.51 8.32
C SER A 155 8.91 -5.04 8.63
N ASN A 156 8.51 -4.31 7.59
CA ASN A 156 7.80 -3.04 7.74
C ASN A 156 6.29 -3.31 7.63
N MET A 157 5.50 -2.54 8.38
CA MET A 157 4.06 -2.77 8.49
C MET A 157 3.31 -1.48 8.20
N VAL A 158 2.09 -1.63 7.66
CA VAL A 158 1.08 -0.58 7.73
C VAL A 158 0.02 -1.05 8.71
N GLU A 159 -0.25 -0.21 9.70
CA GLU A 159 -1.13 -0.53 10.81
C GLU A 159 -2.24 0.52 10.96
N VAL A 160 -3.44 0.07 11.34
CA VAL A 160 -4.59 0.96 11.60
C VAL A 160 -4.97 0.88 13.07
N SER A 161 -5.28 2.03 13.67
CA SER A 161 -5.85 2.12 15.01
C SER A 161 -7.16 2.91 14.99
N ILE A 162 -8.16 2.41 15.71
CA ILE A 162 -9.47 3.06 15.91
C ILE A 162 -9.64 3.64 17.32
N ASP A 163 -8.64 3.50 18.18
CA ASP A 163 -8.69 3.90 19.60
C ASP A 163 -7.61 4.91 20.01
N GLY A 164 -7.07 5.62 19.01
CA GLY A 164 -6.05 6.65 19.23
C GLY A 164 -4.67 6.07 19.54
N GLY A 165 -4.35 4.90 18.99
CA GLY A 165 -3.04 4.27 19.08
C GLY A 165 -2.83 3.41 20.32
N GLN A 166 -3.89 3.01 21.03
CA GLN A 166 -3.76 2.06 22.15
C GLN A 166 -3.60 0.63 21.62
N THR A 167 -4.30 0.29 20.54
CA THR A 167 -4.10 -0.94 19.77
C THR A 167 -3.91 -0.64 18.30
N TRP A 168 -3.20 -1.54 17.62
CA TRP A 168 -2.86 -1.46 16.20
C TRP A 168 -3.17 -2.79 15.53
N GLU A 169 -3.83 -2.73 14.38
CA GLU A 169 -4.10 -3.88 13.52
C GLU A 169 -3.30 -3.76 12.22
N VAL A 170 -2.54 -4.80 11.90
CA VAL A 170 -1.75 -4.87 10.68
C VAL A 170 -2.67 -5.08 9.48
N VAL A 171 -2.66 -4.14 8.54
CA VAL A 171 -3.39 -4.23 7.27
C VAL A 171 -2.48 -4.56 6.09
N TYR A 172 -1.18 -4.31 6.22
CA TYR A 172 -0.17 -4.69 5.25
C TYR A 172 1.17 -4.95 5.93
N SER A 173 1.97 -5.82 5.33
CA SER A 173 3.34 -6.13 5.76
C SER A 173 4.21 -6.40 4.55
N SER A 174 5.41 -5.83 4.54
CA SER A 174 6.43 -6.10 3.54
C SER A 174 7.74 -6.50 4.22
N PHE A 175 8.46 -7.42 3.58
CA PHE A 175 9.81 -7.79 3.99
C PHE A 175 10.82 -7.03 3.13
N PRO A 176 11.77 -6.28 3.72
CA PRO A 176 12.73 -5.50 2.95
C PRO A 176 13.51 -6.32 1.94
N TRP A 177 13.83 -7.58 2.24
CA TRP A 177 14.57 -8.48 1.34
C TRP A 177 13.71 -9.07 0.19
N GLU A 178 12.38 -8.93 0.24
CA GLU A 178 11.48 -9.33 -0.85
C GLU A 178 11.23 -8.17 -1.81
N VAL A 179 11.06 -6.96 -1.29
CA VAL A 179 10.89 -5.74 -2.08
C VAL A 179 12.23 -5.32 -2.70
N GLY A 180 13.31 -5.33 -1.90
CA GLY A 180 14.63 -4.90 -2.32
C GLY A 180 14.67 -3.44 -2.75
N ASP A 181 15.60 -3.14 -3.66
CA ASP A 181 15.82 -1.80 -4.22
C ASP A 181 14.76 -1.41 -5.28
N ASP A 182 13.73 -2.24 -5.48
CA ASP A 182 12.61 -1.94 -6.37
C ASP A 182 11.59 -1.04 -5.66
N VAL A 183 10.92 -0.17 -6.44
CA VAL A 183 9.84 0.68 -5.94
C VAL A 183 8.50 -0.01 -6.15
N TRP A 184 7.75 -0.21 -5.08
CA TRP A 184 6.46 -0.89 -5.08
C TRP A 184 5.33 0.10 -4.79
N PHE A 185 4.25 -0.04 -5.57
CA PHE A 185 3.03 0.74 -5.41
C PHE A 185 1.97 -0.13 -4.78
N MET A 186 1.55 0.24 -3.59
CA MET A 186 0.64 -0.54 -2.77
C MET A 186 -0.71 0.14 -2.70
N ALA A 187 -1.76 -0.68 -2.78
CA ALA A 187 -3.14 -0.27 -2.57
C ALA A 187 -3.85 -1.36 -1.75
N GLY A 188 -4.60 -0.96 -0.73
CA GLY A 188 -5.30 -1.86 0.18
C GLY A 188 -6.73 -1.38 0.46
N ASP A 189 -7.63 -2.34 0.65
CA ASP A 189 -8.98 -2.07 1.16
C ASP A 189 -8.96 -2.05 2.69
N ILE A 190 -9.39 -0.95 3.29
CA ILE A 190 -9.52 -0.75 4.73
C ILE A 190 -10.98 -0.45 5.11
N SER A 191 -11.93 -0.88 4.28
CA SER A 191 -13.36 -0.65 4.48
C SER A 191 -13.91 -1.22 5.79
N GLU A 192 -13.23 -2.18 6.43
CA GLU A 192 -13.63 -2.69 7.74
C GLU A 192 -13.51 -1.64 8.87
N TYR A 193 -12.67 -0.63 8.67
CA TYR A 193 -12.50 0.48 9.61
C TYR A 193 -13.41 1.68 9.32
N ALA A 194 -14.12 1.68 8.19
CA ALA A 194 -15.08 2.71 7.84
C ALA A 194 -16.20 2.80 8.91
N GLY A 195 -16.67 4.01 9.19
CA GLY A 195 -17.56 4.30 10.31
C GLY A 195 -16.86 4.71 11.62
N ASN A 196 -15.52 4.78 11.64
CA ASN A 196 -14.72 5.22 12.79
C ASN A 196 -13.83 6.42 12.44
N GLY A 197 -13.28 7.08 13.46
CA GLY A 197 -12.08 7.92 13.30
C GLY A 197 -10.85 7.03 13.48
N ILE A 198 -9.89 7.10 12.55
CA ILE A 198 -8.73 6.22 12.52
C ILE A 198 -7.43 7.02 12.51
N ILE A 199 -6.33 6.38 12.92
CA ILE A 199 -4.96 6.79 12.59
C ILE A 199 -4.26 5.63 11.91
N VAL A 200 -3.32 5.95 11.02
CA VAL A 200 -2.52 4.97 10.29
C VAL A 200 -1.06 5.17 10.63
N ALA A 201 -0.31 4.08 10.73
CA ALA A 201 1.13 4.04 10.93
C ALA A 201 1.84 3.20 9.87
#